data_AF-F0ICA4-F1
#
_entry.id   AF-F0ICA4-F1
#
_cell.length_a   1.000
_cell.length_b   1.000
_cell.length_c   1.000
_cell.angle_alpha   90.00
_cell.angle_beta   90.00
_cell.angle_gamma   90.00
#
_symmetry.space_group_name_H-M   'P 1'
#
loop_
_entity.id
_entity.type
_entity.pdbx_description
1 polymer ?
#
loop_
_entity_poly.entity_id
_entity_poly.type
_entity_poly.pdbx_seq_one_letter_code
_entity_poly.pdbx_strand_id
1 'polypeptide(L)'
;MSLYLVYIYYRRLFAKGDILTITILVVILGGSLYTLYQHYNSWSWVLALFLLSTFSHHNSREDLLLLKRHPQYRRILIGEYLIENLPFILLPVYKSDFLVAAGYLFGIIVIAFLPQRSLTLSYPFSLADPLWHSTFRKYKLLFFLPIIIGLIIIASVYKNPNLALFALIATGFVCCVPYFEREYPAHMSIAAQRGGDYLHYQLITGSKNAILFFCPIWLTYLIAFGTDNVMVLPICLGFPIVGGITKYAFFTHPLAQSLAMVTIFFGVLYILPLLVLPYLYYKAIQNIQSYQYVTDKSSGKEIPK
;
A
#
# COMPACT_ATOMS: atom_id res chain seq x y z
N MET A 1 -8.68 30.15 1.11
CA MET A 1 -9.41 28.87 1.10
C MET A 1 -8.56 27.72 0.58
N SER A 2 -7.89 27.83 -0.58
CA SER A 2 -7.01 26.78 -1.11
C SER A 2 -5.89 26.34 -0.15
N LEU A 3 -5.16 27.29 0.46
CA LEU A 3 -4.14 26.97 1.50
C LEU A 3 -4.71 26.18 2.68
N TYR A 4 -5.95 26.45 3.07
CA TYR A 4 -6.62 25.75 4.16
C TYR A 4 -7.01 24.31 3.77
N LEU A 5 -7.42 24.10 2.52
CA LEU A 5 -7.67 22.76 1.99
C LEU A 5 -6.38 21.94 1.91
N VAL A 6 -5.29 22.56 1.44
CA VAL A 6 -3.95 21.94 1.45
C VAL A 6 -3.53 21.56 2.89
N TYR A 7 -3.75 22.46 3.86
CA TYR A 7 -3.47 22.17 5.27
C TYR A 7 -4.29 20.97 5.78
N ILE A 8 -5.59 20.91 5.48
CA ILE A 8 -6.45 19.77 5.86
C ILE A 8 -5.94 18.48 5.22
N TYR A 9 -5.56 18.53 3.94
CA TYR A 9 -5.01 17.39 3.22
C TYR A 9 -3.74 16.86 3.89
N TYR A 10 -2.72 17.69 4.10
CA TYR A 10 -1.50 17.27 4.79
C TYR A 10 -1.77 16.82 6.22
N ARG A 11 -2.70 17.44 6.95
CA ARG A 11 -3.09 16.98 8.29
C ARG A 11 -3.67 15.57 8.29
N ARG A 12 -4.33 15.11 7.22
CA ARG A 12 -4.77 13.70 7.11
C ARG A 12 -3.60 12.73 6.97
N LEU A 13 -2.46 13.19 6.45
CA LEU A 13 -1.25 12.37 6.27
C LEU A 13 -0.43 12.24 7.57
N PHE A 14 -0.63 13.11 8.56
CA PHE A 14 0.17 13.13 9.78
C PHE A 14 -0.69 13.06 11.05
N ALA A 15 -0.31 12.21 12.00
CA ALA A 15 -0.83 12.28 13.35
C ALA A 15 -0.41 13.62 14.00
N LYS A 16 -1.29 14.21 14.82
CA LYS A 16 -1.02 15.51 15.45
C LYS A 16 0.22 15.38 16.35
N GLY A 17 1.28 16.14 16.04
CA GLY A 17 2.52 16.18 16.82
C GLY A 17 3.63 15.21 16.36
N ASP A 18 3.43 14.50 15.25
CA ASP A 18 4.43 13.55 14.73
C ASP A 18 5.50 14.25 13.86
N ILE A 19 6.44 14.90 14.54
CA ILE A 19 7.55 15.65 13.93
C ILE A 19 8.46 14.72 13.11
N LEU A 20 8.63 13.46 13.53
CA LEU A 20 9.51 12.50 12.88
C LEU A 20 8.99 12.15 11.48
N THR A 21 7.70 11.86 11.36
CA THR A 21 7.08 11.53 10.06
C THR A 21 7.10 12.72 9.10
N ILE A 22 6.88 13.94 9.61
CA ILE A 22 7.02 15.17 8.81
C ILE A 22 8.46 15.35 8.31
N THR A 23 9.44 15.16 9.19
CA THR A 23 10.87 15.30 8.85
C THR A 23 11.28 14.29 7.80
N ILE A 24 10.89 13.03 7.95
CA ILE A 24 11.17 11.96 6.97
C ILE A 24 10.54 12.31 5.62
N LEU A 25 9.30 12.77 5.59
CA LEU A 25 8.62 13.11 4.34
C LEU A 25 9.31 14.29 3.63
N VAL A 26 9.70 15.34 4.36
CA VAL A 26 10.43 16.48 3.80
C VAL A 26 11.80 16.04 3.26
N VAL A 27 12.52 15.17 3.98
CA VAL A 27 13.80 14.63 3.52
C VAL A 27 13.64 13.79 2.26
N ILE A 28 12.63 12.91 2.20
CA ILE A 28 12.34 12.09 1.01
C ILE A 28 11.94 12.97 -0.17
N LEU A 29 11.06 13.95 0.04
CA LEU A 29 10.60 14.85 -1.01
C LEU A 29 11.74 15.75 -1.53
N GLY A 30 12.56 16.31 -0.64
CA GLY A 30 13.75 17.06 -1.02
C GLY A 30 14.80 16.20 -1.74
N GLY A 31 15.06 14.98 -1.22
CA GLY A 31 15.98 14.03 -1.84
C GLY A 31 15.53 13.59 -3.24
N SER A 32 14.25 13.27 -3.41
CA SER A 32 13.67 12.91 -4.72
C SER A 32 13.68 14.05 -5.72
N LEU A 33 13.41 15.29 -5.30
CA LEU A 33 13.55 16.46 -6.17
C LEU A 33 15.01 16.69 -6.57
N TYR A 34 15.94 16.49 -5.64
CA TYR A 34 17.37 16.63 -5.90
C TYR A 34 17.88 15.57 -6.89
N THR A 35 17.47 14.31 -6.75
CA THR A 35 17.86 13.26 -7.71
C THR A 35 17.26 13.50 -9.09
N LEU A 36 16.00 13.95 -9.16
CA LEU A 36 15.37 14.37 -10.42
C LEU A 36 16.08 15.56 -11.05
N TYR A 37 16.57 16.50 -10.25
CA TYR A 37 17.34 17.64 -10.74
C TYR A 37 18.65 17.21 -11.42
N GLN A 38 19.35 16.22 -10.84
CA GLN A 38 20.60 15.70 -11.39
C GLN A 38 20.37 14.90 -12.68
N HIS A 39 19.31 14.08 -12.73
CA HIS A 39 19.00 13.20 -13.86
C HIS A 39 17.84 13.70 -14.73
N TYR A 40 17.61 15.01 -14.76
CA TYR A 40 16.43 15.61 -15.40
C TYR A 40 16.27 15.19 -16.88
N ASN A 41 17.36 15.20 -17.65
CA ASN A 41 17.30 14.89 -19.08
C ASN A 41 16.82 13.46 -19.37
N SER A 42 17.14 12.50 -18.49
CA SER A 42 16.72 11.11 -18.64
C SER A 42 15.38 10.81 -17.96
N TRP A 43 15.07 11.51 -16.86
CA TRP A 43 13.98 11.15 -15.94
C TRP A 43 12.88 12.23 -15.84
N SER A 44 12.83 13.20 -16.75
CA SER A 44 11.80 14.25 -16.76
C SER A 44 10.37 13.68 -16.77
N TRP A 45 10.15 12.53 -17.42
CA TRP A 45 8.87 11.83 -17.45
C TRP A 45 8.36 11.39 -16.07
N VAL A 46 9.23 11.25 -15.07
CA VAL A 46 8.86 10.91 -13.69
C VAL A 46 7.99 12.00 -13.07
N LEU A 47 8.07 13.24 -13.56
CA LEU A 47 7.17 14.33 -13.14
C LEU A 47 5.69 13.96 -13.36
N ALA A 48 5.37 13.14 -14.36
CA ALA A 48 4.01 12.68 -14.60
C ALA A 48 3.42 11.87 -13.43
N LEU A 49 4.26 11.24 -12.59
CA LEU A 49 3.78 10.52 -11.40
C LEU A 49 3.17 11.46 -10.35
N PHE A 50 3.71 12.67 -10.19
CA PHE A 50 3.15 13.68 -9.27
C PHE A 50 1.86 14.30 -9.82
N LEU A 51 1.74 14.42 -11.16
CA LEU A 51 0.47 14.78 -11.77
C LEU A 51 -0.58 13.68 -11.54
N LEU A 52 -0.17 12.41 -11.62
CA LEU A 52 -1.03 11.26 -11.37
C LEU A 52 -1.47 11.17 -9.89
N SER A 53 -0.61 11.55 -8.94
CA SER A 53 -0.99 11.63 -7.52
C SER A 53 -2.07 12.69 -7.31
N THR A 54 -1.96 13.83 -7.98
CA THR A 54 -2.98 14.90 -7.95
C THR A 54 -4.31 14.42 -8.54
N PHE A 55 -4.28 13.66 -9.63
CA PHE A 55 -5.48 13.04 -10.21
C PHE A 55 -6.10 11.99 -9.26
N SER A 56 -5.27 11.23 -8.56
CA SER A 56 -5.74 10.26 -7.55
C SER A 56 -6.42 10.98 -6.38
N HIS A 57 -5.80 12.06 -5.86
CA HIS A 57 -6.38 12.94 -4.84
C HIS A 57 -7.72 13.50 -5.30
N HIS A 58 -7.79 14.08 -6.50
CA HIS A 58 -9.05 14.59 -7.07
C HIS A 58 -10.19 13.55 -7.04
N ASN A 59 -9.89 12.28 -7.36
CA ASN A 59 -10.89 11.23 -7.38
C ASN A 59 -11.27 10.68 -6.01
N SER A 60 -10.42 10.80 -4.98
CA SER A 60 -10.69 10.31 -3.63
C SER A 60 -11.36 11.34 -2.72
N ARG A 61 -11.53 12.58 -3.19
CA ARG A 61 -12.12 13.67 -2.39
C ARG A 61 -13.60 13.45 -2.09
N GLU A 62 -13.93 13.53 -0.82
CA GLU A 62 -15.33 13.50 -0.34
C GLU A 62 -15.93 14.91 -0.23
N ASP A 63 -15.08 15.93 -0.06
CA ASP A 63 -15.46 17.33 0.14
C ASP A 63 -15.83 18.06 -1.16
N LEU A 64 -15.57 17.46 -2.33
CA LEU A 64 -15.83 18.06 -3.63
C LEU A 64 -17.32 18.39 -3.84
N LEU A 65 -18.23 17.57 -3.28
CA LEU A 65 -19.67 17.81 -3.33
C LEU A 65 -20.07 19.09 -2.59
N LEU A 66 -19.45 19.34 -1.43
CA LEU A 66 -19.64 20.57 -0.66
C LEU A 66 -19.00 21.76 -1.38
N LEU A 67 -17.81 21.56 -1.94
CA LEU A 67 -17.06 22.62 -2.62
C LEU A 67 -17.80 23.13 -3.86
N LYS A 68 -18.46 22.25 -4.63
CA LYS A 68 -19.28 22.59 -5.81
C LYS A 68 -20.38 23.61 -5.52
N ARG A 69 -20.80 23.76 -4.26
CA ARG A 69 -21.80 24.77 -3.86
C ARG A 69 -21.26 26.20 -3.94
N HIS A 70 -19.94 26.37 -3.91
CA HIS A 70 -19.30 27.68 -3.99
C HIS A 70 -19.17 28.13 -5.46
N PRO A 71 -19.51 29.39 -5.82
CA PRO A 71 -19.51 29.85 -7.21
C PRO A 71 -18.13 29.78 -7.89
N GLN A 72 -17.05 29.88 -7.10
CA GLN A 72 -15.67 29.87 -7.60
C GLN A 72 -14.91 28.56 -7.29
N TYR A 73 -15.62 27.46 -7.06
CA TYR A 73 -15.01 26.21 -6.60
C TYR A 73 -13.86 25.71 -7.50
N ARG A 74 -13.94 25.90 -8.82
CA ARG A 74 -12.88 25.51 -9.77
C ARG A 74 -11.59 26.29 -9.56
N ARG A 75 -11.68 27.59 -9.29
CA ARG A 75 -10.49 28.42 -8.99
C ARG A 75 -9.84 27.99 -7.67
N ILE A 76 -10.67 27.64 -6.68
CA ILE A 76 -10.18 27.14 -5.40
C ILE A 76 -9.46 25.79 -5.58
N LEU A 77 -10.01 24.88 -6.38
CA LEU A 77 -9.41 23.59 -6.76
C LEU A 77 -8.06 23.76 -7.48
N ILE A 78 -8.03 24.58 -8.52
CA ILE A 78 -6.78 24.85 -9.26
C ILE A 78 -5.72 25.43 -8.31
N GLY A 79 -6.11 26.38 -7.45
CA GLY A 79 -5.21 26.94 -6.46
C GLY A 79 -4.66 25.91 -5.47
N GLU A 80 -5.49 24.97 -5.02
CA GLU A 80 -5.07 23.88 -4.14
C GLU A 80 -4.04 22.99 -4.83
N TYR A 81 -4.36 22.51 -6.04
CA TYR A 81 -3.47 21.65 -6.81
C TYR A 81 -2.16 22.33 -7.20
N LEU A 82 -2.20 23.63 -7.49
CA LEU A 82 -1.00 24.40 -7.81
C LEU A 82 -0.08 24.52 -6.58
N ILE A 83 -0.64 24.78 -5.39
CA ILE A 83 0.14 24.83 -4.14
C ILE A 83 0.76 23.46 -3.83
N GLU A 84 -0.02 22.39 -3.96
CA GLU A 84 0.46 21.01 -3.73
C GLU A 84 1.60 20.62 -4.67
N ASN A 85 1.53 21.06 -5.93
CA ASN A 85 2.51 20.71 -6.96
C ASN A 85 3.64 21.73 -7.14
N LEU A 86 3.67 22.81 -6.35
CA LEU A 86 4.60 23.93 -6.52
C LEU A 86 6.07 23.48 -6.60
N PRO A 87 6.58 22.58 -5.73
CA PRO A 87 7.97 22.12 -5.81
C PRO A 87 8.31 21.42 -7.14
N PHE A 88 7.35 20.72 -7.74
CA PHE A 88 7.54 19.96 -8.97
C PHE A 88 7.45 20.83 -10.22
N ILE A 89 6.67 21.91 -10.17
CA ILE A 89 6.57 22.89 -11.27
C ILE A 89 7.83 23.76 -11.34
N LEU A 90 8.45 24.09 -10.20
CA LEU A 90 9.68 24.89 -10.17
C LEU A 90 10.86 24.18 -10.84
N LEU A 91 10.91 22.85 -10.81
CA LEU A 91 12.01 22.07 -11.38
C LEU A 91 12.20 22.28 -12.90
N PRO A 92 11.20 22.05 -13.77
CA PRO A 92 11.33 22.29 -15.21
C PRO A 92 11.54 23.78 -15.53
N VAL A 93 10.94 24.70 -14.76
CA VAL A 93 11.16 26.14 -14.90
C VAL A 93 12.63 26.50 -14.65
N TYR A 94 13.23 25.95 -13.59
CA TYR A 94 14.64 26.17 -13.28
C TYR A 94 15.57 25.58 -14.35
N LYS A 95 15.20 24.44 -14.94
CA LYS A 95 15.91 23.83 -16.08
C LYS A 95 15.63 24.52 -17.42
N SER A 96 14.85 25.61 -17.44
CA SER A 96 14.42 26.33 -18.66
C SER A 96 13.63 25.48 -19.66
N ASP A 97 13.01 24.38 -19.19
CA ASP A 97 12.18 23.49 -19.99
C ASP A 97 10.70 23.91 -19.89
N PHE A 98 10.38 24.99 -20.59
CA PHE A 98 9.05 25.60 -20.53
C PHE A 98 7.95 24.71 -21.13
N LEU A 99 8.30 23.78 -22.03
CA LEU A 99 7.33 22.89 -22.64
C LEU A 99 6.79 21.89 -21.61
N VAL A 100 7.68 21.26 -20.84
CA VAL A 100 7.29 20.35 -19.74
C VAL A 100 6.54 21.11 -18.66
N ALA A 101 7.00 22.32 -18.28
CA ALA A 101 6.31 23.15 -17.29
C ALA A 101 4.89 23.53 -17.73
N ALA A 102 4.72 23.95 -18.99
CA ALA A 102 3.41 24.29 -19.56
C ALA A 102 2.49 23.06 -19.64
N GLY A 103 3.02 21.91 -20.06
CA GLY A 103 2.28 20.64 -20.07
C GLY A 103 1.81 20.22 -18.69
N TYR A 104 2.66 20.39 -17.66
CA TYR A 104 2.30 20.10 -16.27
C TYR A 104 1.17 21.01 -15.77
N LEU A 105 1.29 22.33 -15.99
CA LEU A 105 0.26 23.30 -15.63
C LEU A 105 -1.07 23.01 -16.33
N PHE A 106 -1.01 22.69 -17.62
CA PHE A 106 -2.18 22.27 -18.39
C PHE A 106 -2.81 21.01 -17.79
N GLY A 107 -2.01 20.03 -17.39
CA GLY A 107 -2.46 18.83 -16.70
C GLY A 107 -3.24 19.13 -15.41
N ILE A 108 -2.74 20.05 -14.57
CA ILE A 108 -3.44 20.50 -13.35
C ILE A 108 -4.81 21.09 -13.69
N ILE A 109 -4.87 21.95 -14.71
CA ILE A 109 -6.12 22.57 -15.15
C ILE A 109 -7.08 21.48 -15.62
N VAL A 110 -6.64 20.56 -16.48
CA VAL A 110 -7.48 19.46 -16.97
C VAL A 110 -8.03 18.63 -15.80
N ILE A 111 -7.19 18.26 -14.83
CA ILE A 111 -7.61 17.49 -13.64
C ILE A 111 -8.70 18.22 -12.86
N ALA A 112 -8.58 19.54 -12.67
CA ALA A 112 -9.57 20.33 -11.93
C ALA A 112 -10.95 20.38 -12.62
N PHE A 113 -11.01 20.12 -13.93
CA PHE A 113 -12.26 20.12 -14.72
C PHE A 113 -12.83 18.72 -14.96
N LEU A 114 -12.07 17.65 -14.66
CA LEU A 114 -12.56 16.29 -14.81
C LEU A 114 -13.68 16.01 -13.80
N PRO A 115 -14.72 15.24 -14.18
CA PRO A 115 -15.68 14.72 -13.22
C PRO A 115 -15.02 13.64 -12.37
N GLN A 116 -15.34 13.63 -11.08
CA GLN A 116 -14.95 12.55 -10.17
C GLN A 116 -15.51 11.23 -10.68
N ARG A 117 -14.63 10.25 -10.91
CA ARG A 117 -15.03 8.89 -11.28
C ARG A 117 -14.80 7.94 -10.12
N SER A 118 -15.86 7.33 -9.60
CA SER A 118 -15.77 6.19 -8.71
C SER A 118 -15.62 4.93 -9.56
N LEU A 119 -14.39 4.51 -9.83
CA LEU A 119 -14.13 3.18 -10.41
C LEU A 119 -14.50 2.11 -9.38
N THR A 120 -15.75 1.65 -9.42
CA THR A 120 -16.24 0.53 -8.60
C THR A 120 -15.90 -0.76 -9.30
N LEU A 121 -14.71 -1.28 -9.03
CA LEU A 121 -14.29 -2.56 -9.60
C LEU A 121 -14.78 -3.71 -8.72
N SER A 122 -15.40 -4.73 -9.34
CA SER A 122 -15.90 -5.91 -8.64
C SER A 122 -14.75 -6.69 -8.00
N TYR A 123 -14.91 -7.06 -6.74
CA TYR A 123 -13.82 -7.60 -5.94
C TYR A 123 -13.83 -9.13 -5.96
N PRO A 124 -12.77 -9.80 -6.46
CA PRO A 124 -12.80 -11.24 -6.69
C PRO A 124 -12.43 -12.09 -5.46
N PHE A 125 -11.97 -11.48 -4.36
CA PHE A 125 -11.43 -12.23 -3.22
C PHE A 125 -12.46 -12.49 -2.12
N SER A 126 -12.17 -13.46 -1.26
CA SER A 126 -13.02 -13.80 -0.13
C SER A 126 -13.11 -12.66 0.89
N LEU A 127 -14.32 -12.42 1.39
CA LEU A 127 -14.63 -11.44 2.43
C LEU A 127 -14.39 -11.96 3.86
N ALA A 128 -13.95 -13.22 4.00
CA ALA A 128 -13.66 -13.82 5.30
C ALA A 128 -12.54 -13.09 6.06
N ASP A 129 -11.58 -12.47 5.33
CA ASP A 129 -10.69 -11.46 5.89
C ASP A 129 -11.10 -10.08 5.33
N PRO A 130 -11.81 -9.25 6.12
CA PRO A 130 -12.28 -7.96 5.65
C PRO A 130 -11.13 -6.97 5.39
N LEU A 131 -9.95 -7.18 5.99
CA LEU A 131 -8.81 -6.30 5.76
C LEU A 131 -8.31 -6.43 4.33
N TRP A 132 -8.20 -7.64 3.79
CA TRP A 132 -7.88 -7.87 2.38
C TRP A 132 -8.79 -7.06 1.46
N HIS A 133 -10.10 -7.10 1.70
CA HIS A 133 -11.06 -6.33 0.92
C HIS A 133 -10.85 -4.82 1.04
N SER A 134 -10.74 -4.32 2.26
CA SER A 134 -10.60 -2.90 2.53
C SER A 134 -9.31 -2.33 1.94
N THR A 135 -8.19 -3.04 2.04
CA THR A 135 -6.87 -2.56 1.60
C THR A 135 -6.75 -2.57 0.09
N PHE A 136 -7.17 -3.65 -0.57
CA PHE A 136 -7.15 -3.71 -2.03
C PHE A 136 -8.03 -2.64 -2.66
N ARG A 137 -9.13 -2.24 -2.01
CA ARG A 137 -9.95 -1.11 -2.43
C ARG A 137 -9.28 0.24 -2.13
N LYS A 138 -8.86 0.46 -0.88
CA LYS A 138 -8.24 1.71 -0.42
C LYS A 138 -7.00 2.08 -1.23
N TYR A 139 -6.11 1.11 -1.45
CA TYR A 139 -4.85 1.30 -2.16
C TYR A 139 -4.94 0.90 -3.65
N LYS A 140 -6.13 0.52 -4.13
CA LYS A 140 -6.39 0.08 -5.50
C LYS A 140 -5.37 -0.95 -6.00
N LEU A 141 -5.01 -1.92 -5.15
CA LEU A 141 -3.91 -2.87 -5.38
C LEU A 141 -4.10 -3.74 -6.63
N LEU A 142 -5.34 -3.88 -7.12
CA LEU A 142 -5.60 -4.60 -8.36
C LEU A 142 -4.92 -3.94 -9.57
N PHE A 143 -4.67 -2.63 -9.57
CA PHE A 143 -3.93 -1.98 -10.66
C PHE A 143 -2.46 -2.41 -10.73
N PHE A 144 -1.90 -3.00 -9.67
CA PHE A 144 -0.55 -3.59 -9.76
C PHE A 144 -0.53 -4.85 -10.63
N LEU A 145 -1.64 -5.56 -10.78
CA LEU A 145 -1.71 -6.79 -11.57
C LEU A 145 -1.29 -6.55 -13.04
N PRO A 146 -1.89 -5.62 -13.81
CA PRO A 146 -1.46 -5.37 -15.19
C PRO A 146 -0.03 -4.82 -15.27
N ILE A 147 0.43 -4.06 -14.26
CA ILE A 147 1.81 -3.54 -14.22
C ILE A 147 2.80 -4.69 -14.09
N ILE A 148 2.55 -5.62 -13.18
CA ILE A 148 3.40 -6.80 -12.94
C ILE A 148 3.40 -7.73 -14.16
N ILE A 149 2.24 -7.98 -14.76
CA ILE A 149 2.15 -8.76 -16.01
C ILE A 149 2.97 -8.08 -17.12
N GLY A 150 2.83 -6.77 -17.27
CA GLY A 150 3.62 -5.99 -18.23
C GLY A 150 5.12 -6.14 -18.01
N LEU A 151 5.58 -6.10 -16.76
CA LEU A 151 6.99 -6.32 -16.41
C LEU A 151 7.48 -7.72 -16.81
N ILE A 152 6.68 -8.77 -16.62
CA ILE A 152 7.02 -10.13 -17.04
C ILE A 152 7.12 -10.24 -18.56
N ILE A 153 6.20 -9.61 -19.30
CA ILE A 153 6.24 -9.58 -20.77
C ILE A 153 7.50 -8.85 -21.27
N ILE A 154 7.81 -7.68 -20.70
CA ILE A 154 9.03 -6.94 -21.02
C ILE A 154 10.25 -7.82 -20.72
N ALA A 155 10.28 -8.46 -19.55
CA ALA A 155 11.35 -9.37 -19.18
C ALA A 155 11.56 -10.48 -20.23
N SER A 156 10.47 -11.05 -20.76
CA SER A 156 10.52 -12.08 -21.80
C SER A 156 11.11 -11.55 -23.11
N VAL A 157 10.63 -10.39 -23.56
CA VAL A 157 11.11 -9.73 -24.80
C VAL A 157 12.60 -9.44 -24.75
N TYR A 158 13.09 -8.94 -23.60
CA TYR A 158 14.50 -8.64 -23.38
C TYR A 158 15.32 -9.82 -22.86
N LYS A 159 14.73 -11.03 -22.76
CA LYS A 159 15.34 -12.24 -22.23
C LYS A 159 16.05 -12.03 -20.87
N ASN A 160 15.43 -11.23 -20.00
CA ASN A 160 15.98 -10.88 -18.69
C ASN A 160 15.20 -11.59 -17.58
N PRO A 161 15.66 -12.78 -17.12
CA PRO A 161 14.94 -13.54 -16.08
C PRO A 161 14.94 -12.83 -14.72
N ASN A 162 15.93 -12.01 -14.42
CA ASN A 162 16.01 -11.28 -13.16
C ASN A 162 14.86 -10.27 -13.01
N LEU A 163 14.45 -9.65 -14.12
CA LEU A 163 13.31 -8.73 -14.12
C LEU A 163 11.99 -9.46 -13.85
N ALA A 164 11.85 -10.69 -14.37
CA ALA A 164 10.68 -11.52 -14.10
C ALA A 164 10.64 -11.99 -12.64
N LEU A 165 11.78 -12.38 -12.07
CA LEU A 165 11.91 -12.71 -10.64
C LEU A 165 11.60 -11.50 -9.74
N PHE A 166 12.07 -10.31 -10.12
CA PHE A 166 11.72 -9.08 -9.42
C PHE A 166 10.21 -8.83 -9.42
N ALA A 167 9.53 -9.05 -10.55
CA ALA A 167 8.07 -8.90 -10.65
C ALA A 167 7.33 -9.88 -9.72
N LEU A 168 7.81 -11.12 -9.60
CA LEU A 168 7.26 -12.11 -8.67
C LEU A 168 7.44 -11.70 -7.19
N ILE A 169 8.64 -11.22 -6.82
CA ILE A 169 8.92 -10.71 -5.47
C ILE A 169 8.03 -9.50 -5.15
N ALA A 170 7.89 -8.56 -6.10
CA ALA A 170 7.02 -7.40 -5.97
C ALA A 170 5.56 -7.81 -5.73
N THR A 171 5.10 -8.89 -6.38
CA THR A 171 3.77 -9.48 -6.13
C THR A 171 3.61 -9.94 -4.68
N GLY A 172 4.64 -10.60 -4.13
CA GLY A 172 4.66 -11.02 -2.73
C GLY A 172 4.50 -9.84 -1.77
N PHE A 173 5.20 -8.73 -2.03
CA PHE A 173 5.05 -7.50 -1.24
C PHE A 173 3.67 -6.86 -1.36
N VAL A 174 3.06 -6.85 -2.55
CA VAL A 174 1.68 -6.35 -2.74
C VAL A 174 0.69 -7.16 -1.89
N CYS A 175 0.85 -8.48 -1.85
CA CYS A 175 0.04 -9.36 -1.00
C CYS A 175 0.29 -9.19 0.50
N CYS A 176 1.38 -8.53 0.92
CA CYS A 176 1.64 -8.21 2.32
C CYS A 176 0.92 -6.95 2.80
N VAL A 177 0.52 -6.04 1.90
CA VAL A 177 -0.11 -4.75 2.25
C VAL A 177 -1.31 -4.89 3.20
N PRO A 178 -2.23 -5.86 3.03
CA PRO A 178 -3.35 -6.05 3.97
C PRO A 178 -2.93 -6.22 5.43
N TYR A 179 -1.74 -6.77 5.69
CA TYR A 179 -1.28 -7.09 7.04
C TYR A 179 -0.62 -5.91 7.76
N PHE A 180 -0.41 -4.78 7.08
CA PHE A 180 0.02 -3.54 7.72
C PHE A 180 -1.15 -2.75 8.31
N GLU A 181 -2.38 -3.02 7.87
CA GLU A 181 -3.57 -2.44 8.47
C GLU A 181 -3.98 -3.21 9.74
N ARG A 182 -4.54 -2.47 10.70
CA ARG A 182 -5.00 -3.03 11.97
C ARG A 182 -6.52 -3.12 11.97
N GLU A 183 -7.03 -4.28 12.37
CA GLU A 183 -8.43 -4.39 12.74
C GLU A 183 -8.66 -3.77 14.12
N TYR A 184 -9.91 -3.41 14.40
CA TYR A 184 -10.27 -2.94 15.72
C TYR A 184 -10.22 -4.09 16.73
N PRO A 185 -9.65 -3.90 17.93
CA PRO A 185 -9.61 -4.93 18.97
C PRO A 185 -11.01 -5.50 19.30
N ALA A 186 -12.05 -4.67 19.20
CA ALA A 186 -13.44 -5.09 19.39
C ALA A 186 -13.89 -6.18 18.40
N HIS A 187 -13.38 -6.17 17.16
CA HIS A 187 -13.67 -7.23 16.19
C HIS A 187 -12.95 -8.54 16.53
N MET A 188 -11.75 -8.45 17.10
CA MET A 188 -11.00 -9.63 17.55
C MET A 188 -11.66 -10.29 18.75
N SER A 189 -12.20 -9.49 19.69
CA SER A 189 -12.83 -10.01 20.92
C SER A 189 -14.16 -10.73 20.67
N ILE A 190 -14.92 -10.33 19.65
CA ILE A 190 -16.21 -10.96 19.28
C ILE A 190 -16.07 -12.06 18.22
N ALA A 191 -14.85 -12.35 17.78
CA ALA A 191 -14.60 -13.36 16.75
C ALA A 191 -15.02 -14.76 17.22
N ALA A 192 -15.55 -15.57 16.31
CA ALA A 192 -15.98 -16.93 16.62
C ALA A 192 -14.79 -17.86 16.96
N GLN A 193 -13.66 -17.66 16.28
CA GLN A 193 -12.42 -18.42 16.53
C GLN A 193 -11.60 -17.78 17.67
N ARG A 194 -10.96 -18.62 18.49
CA ARG A 194 -10.13 -18.18 19.64
C ARG A 194 -8.65 -18.52 19.44
N GLY A 195 -7.77 -17.65 19.93
CA GLY A 195 -6.32 -17.88 20.02
C GLY A 195 -5.66 -18.36 18.73
N GLY A 196 -5.10 -19.57 18.77
CA GLY A 196 -4.40 -20.18 17.62
C GLY A 196 -5.32 -20.46 16.43
N ASP A 197 -6.57 -20.87 16.68
CA ASP A 197 -7.52 -21.16 15.60
C ASP A 197 -7.89 -19.89 14.82
N TYR A 198 -7.95 -18.75 15.52
CA TYR A 198 -8.14 -17.45 14.89
C TYR A 198 -6.96 -17.10 13.98
N LEU A 199 -5.72 -17.25 14.47
CA LEU A 199 -4.52 -16.99 13.67
C LEU A 199 -4.48 -17.89 12.42
N HIS A 200 -4.74 -19.19 12.61
CA HIS A 200 -4.73 -20.17 11.53
C HIS A 200 -5.80 -19.87 10.47
N TYR A 201 -7.02 -19.52 10.90
CA TYR A 201 -8.10 -19.13 9.99
C TYR A 201 -7.74 -17.90 9.15
N GLN A 202 -7.12 -16.88 9.77
CA GLN A 202 -6.67 -15.68 9.08
C GLN A 202 -5.54 -15.96 8.08
N LEU A 203 -4.56 -16.80 8.46
CA LEU A 203 -3.46 -17.20 7.57
C LEU A 203 -3.94 -18.01 6.37
N ILE A 204 -4.87 -18.96 6.55
CA ILE A 204 -5.45 -19.74 5.45
C ILE A 204 -6.23 -18.82 4.51
N THR A 205 -7.10 -17.97 5.05
CA THR A 205 -7.95 -17.09 4.24
C THR A 205 -7.11 -16.10 3.43
N GLY A 206 -6.13 -15.49 4.07
CA GLY A 206 -5.19 -14.60 3.39
C GLY A 206 -4.34 -15.31 2.34
N SER A 207 -3.89 -16.54 2.60
CA SER A 207 -3.16 -17.35 1.62
C SER A 207 -4.03 -17.70 0.40
N LYS A 208 -5.31 -18.04 0.60
CA LYS A 208 -6.26 -18.28 -0.51
C LYS A 208 -6.41 -17.03 -1.39
N ASN A 209 -6.55 -15.86 -0.77
CA ASN A 209 -6.64 -14.60 -1.50
C ASN A 209 -5.33 -14.25 -2.23
N ALA A 210 -4.18 -14.50 -1.61
CA ALA A 210 -2.87 -14.32 -2.24
C ALA A 210 -2.69 -15.24 -3.45
N ILE A 211 -3.03 -16.52 -3.34
CA ILE A 211 -2.97 -17.49 -4.45
C ILE A 211 -3.85 -17.02 -5.62
N LEU A 212 -5.05 -16.52 -5.34
CA LEU A 212 -5.95 -15.99 -6.37
C LEU A 212 -5.33 -14.79 -7.12
N PHE A 213 -4.65 -13.89 -6.41
CA PHE A 213 -3.94 -12.76 -7.03
C PHE A 213 -2.70 -13.22 -7.82
N PHE A 214 -1.96 -14.20 -7.30
CA PHE A 214 -0.77 -14.76 -7.94
C PHE A 214 -1.10 -15.56 -9.19
N CYS A 215 -2.26 -16.22 -9.27
CA CYS A 215 -2.64 -17.10 -10.38
C CYS A 215 -2.42 -16.51 -11.78
N PRO A 216 -2.97 -15.32 -12.13
CA PRO A 216 -2.73 -14.73 -13.44
C PRO A 216 -1.26 -14.37 -13.68
N ILE A 217 -0.54 -13.94 -12.65
CA ILE A 217 0.88 -13.58 -12.72
C ILE A 217 1.74 -14.83 -12.96
N TRP A 218 1.43 -15.91 -12.25
CA TRP A 218 2.08 -17.20 -12.42
C TRP A 218 1.87 -17.77 -13.82
N LEU A 219 0.63 -17.74 -14.32
CA LEU A 219 0.32 -18.15 -15.69
C LEU A 219 1.16 -17.37 -16.70
N THR A 220 1.24 -16.04 -16.57
CA THR A 220 2.04 -15.21 -17.48
C THR A 220 3.53 -15.52 -17.41
N TYR A 221 4.07 -15.83 -16.23
CA TYR A 221 5.46 -16.24 -16.06
C TYR A 221 5.73 -17.57 -16.78
N LEU A 222 4.87 -18.58 -16.58
CA LEU A 222 5.03 -19.89 -17.21
C LEU A 222 4.97 -19.81 -18.75
N ILE A 223 4.08 -18.98 -19.29
CA ILE A 223 3.99 -18.76 -20.74
C ILE A 223 5.27 -18.08 -21.28
N ALA A 224 5.82 -17.12 -20.53
CA ALA A 224 6.94 -16.30 -20.96
C ALA A 224 8.33 -16.95 -20.80
N PHE A 225 8.51 -17.77 -19.77
CA PHE A 225 9.81 -18.33 -19.35
C PHE A 225 9.79 -19.85 -19.15
N GLY A 226 8.66 -20.52 -19.39
CA GLY A 226 8.54 -21.97 -19.21
C GLY A 226 8.68 -22.38 -17.75
N THR A 227 9.51 -23.40 -17.49
CA THR A 227 9.72 -23.96 -16.15
C THR A 227 10.96 -23.43 -15.43
N ASP A 228 11.67 -22.48 -16.05
CA ASP A 228 12.89 -21.91 -15.51
C ASP A 228 12.60 -21.14 -14.20
N ASN A 229 13.34 -21.47 -13.14
CA ASN A 229 13.21 -20.85 -11.81
C ASN A 229 11.80 -20.92 -11.18
N VAL A 230 10.96 -21.87 -11.60
CA VAL A 230 9.61 -22.03 -11.04
C VAL A 230 9.62 -22.27 -9.52
N MET A 231 10.70 -22.83 -8.98
CA MET A 231 10.89 -23.05 -7.55
C MET A 231 10.88 -21.76 -6.70
N VAL A 232 11.04 -20.58 -7.31
CA VAL A 232 10.97 -19.29 -6.60
C VAL A 232 9.51 -18.88 -6.29
N LEU A 233 8.53 -19.39 -7.05
CA LEU A 233 7.12 -19.02 -6.88
C LEU A 233 6.53 -19.42 -5.52
N PRO A 234 6.71 -20.67 -5.02
CA PRO A 234 6.26 -21.04 -3.68
C PRO A 234 6.85 -20.17 -2.57
N ILE A 235 8.10 -19.72 -2.74
CA ILE A 235 8.78 -18.84 -1.77
C ILE A 235 8.08 -17.48 -1.71
N CYS A 236 7.64 -16.95 -2.84
CA CYS A 236 6.92 -15.67 -2.91
C CYS A 236 5.55 -15.73 -2.22
N LEU A 237 4.89 -16.90 -2.18
CA LEU A 237 3.67 -17.12 -1.39
C LEU A 237 3.93 -17.15 0.12
N GLY A 238 5.18 -17.33 0.56
CA GLY A 238 5.56 -17.23 1.98
C GLY A 238 5.46 -15.80 2.52
N PHE A 239 5.56 -14.78 1.66
CA PHE A 239 5.50 -13.36 2.05
C PHE A 239 4.22 -13.01 2.84
N PRO A 240 3.00 -13.25 2.32
CA PRO A 240 1.77 -12.96 3.06
C PRO A 240 1.64 -13.76 4.36
N ILE A 241 2.21 -14.98 4.45
CA ILE A 241 2.23 -15.77 5.69
C ILE A 241 3.08 -15.06 6.75
N VAL A 242 4.29 -14.64 6.38
CA VAL A 242 5.17 -13.85 7.26
C VAL A 242 4.50 -12.53 7.64
N GLY A 243 3.83 -11.87 6.69
CA GLY A 243 3.02 -10.67 6.93
C GLY A 243 1.94 -10.89 7.99
N GLY A 244 1.17 -11.97 7.88
CA GLY A 244 0.14 -12.33 8.85
C GLY A 244 0.71 -12.64 10.24
N ILE A 245 1.79 -13.41 10.34
CA ILE A 245 2.42 -13.73 11.63
C ILE A 245 2.96 -12.46 12.30
N THR A 246 3.71 -11.64 11.56
CA THR A 246 4.32 -10.41 12.09
C THR A 246 3.27 -9.36 12.45
N LYS A 247 2.13 -9.30 11.74
CA LYS A 247 0.98 -8.46 12.10
C LYS A 247 0.56 -8.72 13.54
N TYR A 248 0.26 -9.97 13.88
CA TYR A 248 -0.25 -10.30 15.22
C TYR A 248 0.85 -10.32 16.29
N ALA A 249 2.09 -10.68 15.94
CA ALA A 249 3.23 -10.65 16.87
C ALA A 249 3.59 -9.23 17.34
N PHE A 250 3.31 -8.20 16.53
CA PHE A 250 3.62 -6.80 16.81
C PHE A 250 2.39 -5.89 16.67
N PHE A 251 1.20 -6.39 17.03
CA PHE A 251 -0.08 -5.72 16.79
C PHE A 251 -0.12 -4.25 17.25
N THR A 252 0.45 -3.95 18.41
CA THR A 252 0.52 -2.59 19.00
C THR A 252 1.63 -1.71 18.44
N HIS A 253 2.63 -2.30 17.76
CA HIS A 253 3.86 -1.61 17.34
C HIS A 253 4.10 -1.77 15.84
N PRO A 254 3.44 -0.97 14.97
CA PRO A 254 3.61 -1.04 13.52
C PRO A 254 5.06 -0.89 13.04
N LEU A 255 5.85 -0.01 13.65
CA LEU A 255 7.26 0.17 13.29
C LEU A 255 8.09 -1.11 13.56
N ALA A 256 7.84 -1.78 14.68
CA ALA A 256 8.52 -3.02 15.02
C ALA A 256 8.14 -4.15 14.04
N GLN A 257 6.88 -4.21 13.59
CA GLN A 257 6.46 -5.12 12.52
C GLN A 257 7.25 -4.87 11.23
N SER A 258 7.34 -3.62 10.78
CA SER A 258 8.05 -3.27 9.54
C SER A 258 9.52 -3.67 9.60
N LEU A 259 10.19 -3.36 10.72
CA LEU A 259 11.58 -3.77 10.92
C LEU A 259 11.73 -5.29 10.93
N ALA A 260 10.87 -6.01 11.66
CA ALA A 260 10.91 -7.46 11.72
C ALA A 260 10.70 -8.10 10.33
N MET A 261 9.76 -7.60 9.54
CA MET A 261 9.55 -8.08 8.16
C MET A 261 10.76 -7.83 7.26
N VAL A 262 11.35 -6.64 7.31
CA VAL A 262 12.57 -6.32 6.55
C VAL A 262 13.70 -7.26 6.95
N THR A 263 13.93 -7.45 8.25
CA THR A 263 14.96 -8.38 8.75
C THR A 263 14.70 -9.82 8.30
N ILE A 264 13.45 -10.27 8.31
CA ILE A 264 13.09 -11.62 7.85
C ILE A 264 13.36 -11.75 6.35
N PHE A 265 12.85 -10.84 5.52
CA PHE A 265 12.99 -10.92 4.06
C PHE A 265 14.45 -10.83 3.59
N PHE A 266 15.25 -9.90 4.12
CA PHE A 266 16.66 -9.80 3.76
C PHE A 266 17.52 -10.90 4.39
N GLY A 267 17.15 -11.34 5.59
CA GLY A 267 17.90 -12.37 6.28
C GLY A 267 17.56 -13.80 5.85
N VAL A 268 16.53 -14.05 5.02
CA VAL A 268 16.21 -15.39 4.48
C VAL A 268 17.44 -16.04 3.86
N LEU A 269 18.32 -15.23 3.25
CA LEU A 269 19.60 -15.68 2.69
C LEU A 269 20.51 -16.41 3.70
N TYR A 270 20.34 -16.13 5.00
CA TYR A 270 21.15 -16.68 6.08
C TYR A 270 20.41 -17.74 6.91
N ILE A 271 19.18 -18.12 6.55
CA ILE A 271 18.31 -19.10 7.25
C ILE A 271 17.89 -18.66 8.67
N LEU A 272 18.69 -17.84 9.35
CA LEU A 272 18.51 -17.39 10.73
C LEU A 272 17.11 -16.80 11.01
N PRO A 273 16.50 -15.96 10.14
CA PRO A 273 15.17 -15.42 10.43
C PRO A 273 14.05 -16.43 10.29
N LEU A 274 14.25 -17.54 9.56
CA LEU A 274 13.27 -18.63 9.55
C LEU A 274 13.16 -19.31 10.91
N LEU A 275 14.27 -19.38 11.68
CA LEU A 275 14.27 -19.92 13.04
C LEU A 275 13.49 -19.04 14.03
N VAL A 276 13.27 -17.76 13.69
CA VAL A 276 12.52 -16.81 14.52
C VAL A 276 11.01 -16.93 14.28
N LEU A 277 10.57 -17.52 13.17
CA LEU A 277 9.14 -17.66 12.84
C LEU A 277 8.33 -18.46 13.89
N PRO A 278 8.80 -19.60 14.43
CA PRO A 278 8.08 -20.31 15.49
C PRO A 278 7.86 -19.44 16.74
N TYR A 279 8.87 -18.65 17.12
CA TYR A 279 8.77 -17.72 18.24
C TYR A 279 7.75 -16.61 17.96
N LEU A 280 7.79 -16.01 16.76
CA LEU A 280 6.83 -14.98 16.36
C LEU A 280 5.40 -15.53 16.27
N TYR A 281 5.24 -16.79 15.83
CA TYR A 281 3.97 -17.48 15.82
C TYR A 281 3.42 -17.65 17.24
N TYR A 282 4.25 -18.10 18.19
CA TYR A 282 3.86 -18.18 19.60
C TYR A 282 3.45 -16.81 20.17
N LYS A 283 4.26 -15.77 19.92
CA LYS A 283 3.98 -14.40 20.35
C LYS A 283 2.69 -13.84 19.74
N ALA A 284 2.41 -14.15 18.48
CA ALA A 284 1.17 -13.77 17.80
C ALA A 284 -0.05 -14.36 18.51
N ILE A 285 0.00 -15.65 18.90
CA ILE A 285 -1.08 -16.29 19.65
C ILE A 285 -1.30 -15.61 21.00
N GLN A 286 -0.22 -15.36 21.76
CA GLN A 286 -0.31 -14.69 23.05
C GLN A 286 -0.98 -13.32 22.95
N ASN A 287 -0.60 -12.52 21.94
CA ASN A 287 -1.19 -11.21 21.72
C ASN A 287 -2.68 -11.31 21.36
N ILE A 288 -3.07 -12.21 20.45
CA ILE A 288 -4.49 -12.42 20.09
C ILE A 288 -5.30 -12.79 21.33
N GLN A 289 -4.79 -13.74 22.12
CA GLN A 289 -5.41 -14.18 23.37
C GLN A 289 -5.59 -13.02 24.36
N SER A 290 -4.62 -12.12 24.46
CA SER A 290 -4.72 -10.95 25.35
C SER A 290 -5.91 -10.05 25.01
N TYR A 291 -6.30 -9.93 23.74
CA TYR A 291 -7.47 -9.14 23.34
C TYR A 291 -8.79 -9.91 23.48
N GLN A 292 -8.78 -11.23 23.32
CA GLN A 292 -9.98 -12.06 23.38
C GLN A 292 -10.39 -12.43 24.81
N TYR A 293 -9.44 -12.61 25.73
CA TYR A 293 -9.74 -12.99 27.12
C TYR A 293 -10.03 -11.82 28.05
N VAL A 294 -9.80 -10.57 27.63
CA VAL A 294 -10.21 -9.38 28.41
C VAL A 294 -11.74 -9.32 28.56
N THR A 295 -12.50 -9.85 27.60
CA THR A 295 -13.97 -9.94 27.66
C THR A 295 -14.50 -11.10 28.52
N ASP A 296 -13.75 -12.19 28.69
CA ASP A 296 -14.19 -13.34 29.53
C ASP A 296 -14.11 -13.02 31.04
N LYS A 297 -13.25 -12.08 31.47
CA LYS A 297 -13.22 -11.66 32.88
C LYS A 297 -14.42 -10.82 33.31
N SER A 298 -15.15 -10.19 32.37
CA SER A 298 -16.33 -9.37 32.67
C SER A 298 -17.66 -10.12 32.61
N SER A 299 -17.71 -11.35 32.09
CA SER A 299 -18.92 -12.17 31.98
C SER A 299 -19.12 -13.17 33.12
N GLY A 300 -18.16 -13.27 34.05
CA GLY A 300 -18.29 -14.04 35.29
C GLY A 300 -19.18 -13.35 36.34
N LYS A 301 -20.42 -13.01 36.00
CA LYS A 301 -21.47 -12.85 37.03
C LYS A 301 -22.21 -14.19 37.11
N GLU A 302 -22.01 -14.82 38.26
CA GLU A 302 -22.66 -16.04 38.73
C GLU A 302 -24.13 -16.09 38.28
N ILE A 303 -24.50 -17.16 37.58
CA ILE A 303 -25.89 -17.58 37.47
C ILE A 303 -26.20 -18.28 38.81
N PRO A 304 -27.07 -17.72 39.67
CA PRO A 304 -27.44 -18.40 40.90
C PRO A 304 -28.20 -19.69 40.56
N LYS A 305 -27.91 -20.72 41.36
CA LYS A 305 -28.45 -22.08 41.29
C LYS A 305 -29.97 -22.13 41.31
#